data_AF-A0A8J2JWQ1-F1
#
_entry.id   AF-A0A8J2JWQ1-F1
#
_cell.length_a   1.000
_cell.length_b   1.000
_cell.length_c   1.000
_cell.angle_alpha   90.00
_cell.angle_beta   90.00
_cell.angle_gamma   90.00
#
_symmetry.space_group_name_H-M   'P 1'
#
loop_
_entity.id
_entity.type
_entity.pdbx_description
1 polymer ?
#
loop_
_entity_poly.entity_id
_entity_poly.type
_entity_poly.pdbx_seq_one_letter_code
_entity_poly.pdbx_strand_id
1 'polypeptide(L)'
;CGLLNILKDSYRFYPDPAMKTLATARTDEFAEGISSRFVHIPWKNYGSRTHTIILVDRWNNVKYMEWTMEEPILDPMNAVWAKTMLEFELENQ
;
A
#
# COMPACT_ATOMS: atom_id res chain seq x y z
N CYS A 1 -1.22 -6.56 -13.67
CA CYS A 1 -2.01 -7.21 -12.61
C CYS A 1 -3.04 -6.18 -12.11
N GLY A 2 -4.35 -6.43 -12.27
CA GLY A 2 -5.38 -5.44 -11.94
C GLY A 2 -5.40 -5.01 -10.47
N LEU A 3 -5.14 -5.94 -9.55
CA LEU A 3 -5.08 -5.66 -8.11
C LEU A 3 -3.91 -4.74 -7.74
N LEU A 4 -2.76 -4.86 -8.39
CA LEU A 4 -1.63 -3.97 -8.12
C LEU A 4 -1.94 -2.51 -8.47
N ASN A 5 -2.68 -2.28 -9.57
CA ASN A 5 -3.08 -0.94 -9.99
C ASN A 5 -4.01 -0.30 -8.96
N ILE A 6 -4.87 -1.09 -8.31
CA ILE A 6 -5.72 -0.63 -7.20
C ILE A 6 -4.85 -0.16 -6.03
N LEU A 7 -3.79 -0.89 -5.70
CA LEU A 7 -2.91 -0.51 -4.58
C LEU A 7 -2.09 0.75 -4.88
N LYS A 8 -1.72 0.97 -6.14
CA LYS A 8 -0.98 2.16 -6.61
C LYS A 8 -1.85 3.39 -6.89
N ASP A 9 -3.13 3.35 -6.53
CA ASP A 9 -4.04 4.46 -6.75
C ASP A 9 -3.83 5.59 -5.73
N SER A 10 -3.51 6.78 -6.23
CA SER A 10 -3.28 7.99 -5.44
C SER A 10 -4.54 8.84 -5.24
N TYR A 11 -5.72 8.38 -5.67
CA TYR A 11 -6.98 9.07 -5.40
C TYR A 11 -7.19 9.20 -3.88
N ARG A 12 -7.48 10.43 -3.44
CA ARG A 12 -7.68 10.79 -2.03
C ARG A 12 -9.16 10.78 -1.70
N PHE A 13 -9.57 9.95 -0.75
CA PHE A 13 -10.94 9.95 -0.25
C PHE A 13 -11.07 10.93 0.91
N TYR A 14 -10.92 12.23 0.63
CA TYR A 14 -11.06 13.30 1.61
C TYR A 14 -12.08 14.35 1.13
N PRO A 15 -12.95 14.90 2.01
CA PRO A 15 -13.05 14.61 3.45
C PRO A 15 -13.78 13.29 3.73
N ASP A 16 -13.17 12.43 4.55
CA ASP A 16 -13.79 11.20 5.07
C ASP A 16 -14.24 11.41 6.53
N PRO A 17 -15.52 11.21 6.86
CA PRO A 17 -16.01 11.27 8.23
C PRO A 17 -15.27 10.35 9.21
N ALA A 18 -14.82 9.17 8.76
CA ALA A 18 -14.04 8.24 9.61
C ALA A 18 -12.62 8.77 9.88
N MET A 19 -12.00 9.46 8.90
CA MET A 19 -10.72 10.14 9.13
C MET A 19 -10.83 11.23 10.19
N LYS A 20 -11.97 11.93 10.30
CA LYS A 20 -12.16 12.97 11.33
C LYS A 20 -12.10 12.40 12.76
N THR A 21 -12.51 11.15 12.96
CA THR A 21 -12.43 10.50 14.29
C THR A 21 -11.07 9.85 14.52
N LEU A 22 -10.47 9.26 13.50
CA LEU A 22 -9.19 8.53 13.60
C LEU A 22 -7.95 9.43 13.56
N ALA A 23 -8.03 10.60 12.90
CA ALA A 23 -6.92 11.54 12.72
C ALA A 23 -7.03 12.80 13.59
N THR A 24 -7.75 12.73 14.71
CA THR A 24 -8.03 13.86 15.62
C THR A 24 -6.79 14.62 16.11
N ALA A 25 -5.62 13.96 16.17
CA ALA A 25 -4.35 14.56 16.59
C ALA A 25 -3.45 15.00 15.41
N ARG A 26 -3.96 14.99 14.18
CA ARG A 26 -3.19 15.32 12.95
C ARG A 26 -3.72 16.61 12.31
N THR A 27 -2.88 17.28 11.54
CA THR A 27 -3.31 18.40 10.70
C THR A 27 -4.20 17.88 9.56
N ASP A 28 -5.12 18.71 9.07
CA ASP A 28 -5.99 18.35 7.94
C ASP A 28 -5.18 17.90 6.72
N GLU A 29 -4.07 18.57 6.42
CA GLU A 29 -3.14 18.23 5.33
C GLU A 29 -2.56 16.82 5.48
N PHE A 30 -2.23 16.40 6.70
CA PHE A 30 -1.72 15.06 6.97
C PHE A 30 -2.84 14.03 6.85
N ALA A 31 -4.04 14.34 7.35
CA ALA A 31 -5.21 13.49 7.23
C ALA A 31 -5.61 13.29 5.76
N GLU A 32 -5.56 14.33 4.93
CA GLU A 32 -5.78 14.23 3.49
C GLU A 32 -4.73 13.33 2.83
N GLY A 33 -3.45 13.48 3.20
CA GLY A 33 -2.35 12.70 2.64
C GLY A 33 -2.43 11.20 2.92
N ILE A 34 -2.96 10.79 4.08
CA ILE A 34 -3.16 9.37 4.44
C ILE A 34 -4.50 8.79 3.93
N SER A 35 -5.35 9.60 3.29
CA SER A 35 -6.66 9.17 2.77
C SER A 35 -6.59 8.47 1.39
N SER A 36 -5.40 8.39 0.79
CA SER A 36 -5.15 7.65 -0.45
C SER A 36 -4.66 6.23 -0.18
N ARG A 37 -4.93 5.29 -1.09
CA ARG A 37 -4.35 3.93 -1.03
C ARG A 37 -2.83 3.96 -1.20
N PHE A 38 -2.35 4.71 -2.17
CA PHE A 38 -0.92 4.96 -2.36
C PHE A 38 -0.51 6.24 -1.61
N VAL A 39 -0.26 6.11 -0.31
CA VAL A 39 0.10 7.22 0.57
C VAL A 39 1.45 7.81 0.17
N HIS A 40 1.50 9.13 0.01
CA HIS A 40 2.75 9.86 -0.21
C HIS A 40 2.69 11.27 0.40
N ILE A 41 3.47 11.48 1.45
CA ILE A 41 3.56 12.72 2.23
C ILE A 41 5.04 13.17 2.26
N PRO A 42 5.50 13.90 1.23
CA PRO A 42 6.91 14.26 1.08
C PRO A 42 7.49 15.00 2.28
N TRP A 43 6.76 15.98 2.82
CA TRP A 43 7.23 16.84 3.92
C TRP A 43 7.35 16.12 5.27
N LYS A 44 6.86 14.88 5.37
CA LYS A 44 7.05 14.00 6.53
C LYS A 44 7.90 12.77 6.22
N ASN A 45 8.43 12.65 5.00
CA ASN A 45 9.12 11.45 4.51
C ASN A 45 8.34 10.17 4.83
N TYR A 46 7.02 10.22 4.63
CA TYR A 46 6.09 9.15 4.99
C TYR A 46 5.28 8.73 3.77
N GLY A 47 5.14 7.42 3.55
CA GLY A 47 4.37 6.90 2.43
C GLY A 47 4.51 5.40 2.25
N SER A 48 3.71 4.86 1.33
CA SER A 48 3.73 3.46 0.94
C SER A 48 5.03 3.12 0.21
N ARG A 49 5.77 2.12 0.69
CA ARG A 49 7.02 1.64 0.05
C ARG A 49 6.93 0.20 -0.46
N THR A 50 5.94 -0.55 0.02
CA THR A 50 5.74 -1.96 -0.29
C THR A 50 4.26 -2.21 -0.54
N HIS A 51 3.97 -2.98 -1.59
CA HIS A 51 2.64 -3.48 -1.89
C HIS A 51 2.67 -5.00 -1.87
N THR A 52 1.81 -5.61 -1.06
CA THR A 52 1.73 -7.05 -0.91
C THR A 52 0.32 -7.52 -1.29
N ILE A 53 0.24 -8.55 -2.12
CA ILE A 53 -0.99 -9.22 -2.52
C ILE A 53 -0.84 -10.69 -2.14
N ILE A 54 -1.75 -11.18 -1.31
CA ILE A 54 -1.82 -12.58 -0.91
C ILE A 54 -3.16 -13.12 -1.40
N LEU A 55 -3.12 -14.05 -2.34
CA LEU A 55 -4.30 -14.75 -2.82
C LEU A 55 -4.31 -16.14 -2.20
N VAL A 56 -5.38 -16.49 -1.52
CA VAL A 56 -5.59 -17.84 -0.95
C VAL A 56 -6.82 -18.43 -1.61
N ASP A 57 -6.69 -19.64 -2.15
CA ASP A 57 -7.80 -20.33 -2.78
C ASP A 57 -8.51 -21.30 -1.82
N ARG A 58 -9.54 -22.00 -2.33
CA ARG A 58 -10.35 -22.96 -1.57
C ARG A 58 -9.60 -24.23 -1.14
N TRP A 59 -8.41 -24.45 -1.67
CA TRP A 59 -7.54 -25.60 -1.39
C TRP A 59 -6.30 -25.16 -0.60
N ASN A 60 -6.33 -23.98 0.03
CA ASN A 60 -5.22 -23.41 0.80
C ASN A 60 -3.94 -23.15 -0.01
N ASN A 61 -4.01 -23.12 -1.35
CA ASN A 61 -2.88 -22.66 -2.15
C ASN A 61 -2.80 -21.14 -2.03
N VAL A 62 -1.59 -20.67 -1.78
CA VAL A 62 -1.26 -19.26 -1.62
C VAL A 62 -0.42 -18.80 -2.80
N LYS A 63 -0.82 -17.68 -3.40
CA LYS A 63 0.03 -16.86 -4.27
C LYS A 63 0.36 -15.57 -3.56
N TYR A 64 1.60 -15.47 -3.09
CA TYR A 64 2.14 -14.26 -2.52
C TYR A 64 2.87 -13.47 -3.60
N MET A 65 2.55 -12.20 -3.72
CA MET A 65 3.21 -11.27 -4.62
C MET A 65 3.52 -9.98 -3.87
N GLU A 66 4.78 -9.56 -3.91
CA GLU A 66 5.23 -8.32 -3.29
C GLU A 66 5.98 -7.45 -4.30
N TRP A 67 5.74 -6.14 -4.20
CA TRP A 67 6.50 -5.10 -4.87
C TRP A 67 7.03 -4.15 -3.81
N THR A 68 8.35 -4.08 -3.65
CA THR A 68 9.02 -3.18 -2.70
C THR A 68 9.90 -2.20 -3.49
N MET A 69 9.83 -0.91 -3.17
CA MET A 69 10.69 0.10 -3.78
C MET A 69 12.16 -0.17 -3.47
N GLU A 70 13.03 -0.09 -4.47
CA GLU A 70 14.47 -0.23 -4.30
C GLU A 70 15.09 1.04 -3.70
N GLU A 71 16.03 0.86 -2.78
CA GLU A 71 16.80 1.97 -2.21
C GLU A 71 18.01 2.32 -3.10
N PRO A 72 18.38 3.61 -3.21
CA PRO A 72 17.76 4.78 -2.57
C PRO A 72 16.51 5.28 -3.31
N ILE A 73 15.45 5.61 -2.56
CA ILE A 73 14.18 6.11 -3.10
C ILE A 73 14.27 7.63 -3.25
N LEU A 74 14.64 8.10 -4.44
CA LEU A 74 14.74 9.54 -4.74
C LEU A 74 13.37 10.15 -5.11
N ASP A 75 12.54 9.38 -5.82
CA ASP A 75 11.18 9.78 -6.21
C ASP A 75 10.23 8.56 -6.08
N PRO A 76 9.35 8.54 -5.07
CA PRO A 76 8.39 7.45 -4.87
C PRO A 76 7.41 7.24 -6.03
N MET A 77 7.14 8.27 -6.84
CA MET A 77 6.21 8.17 -7.98
C MET A 77 6.85 7.46 -9.18
N ASN A 78 8.17 7.55 -9.31
CA ASN A 78 8.97 6.94 -10.38
C ASN A 78 9.93 5.86 -9.88
N ALA A 79 9.69 5.33 -8.67
CA ALA A 79 10.57 4.35 -8.06
C ALA A 79 10.66 3.04 -8.86
N VAL A 80 11.84 2.42 -8.83
CA VAL A 80 12.04 1.03 -9.28
C VAL A 80 11.53 0.09 -8.20
N TRP A 81 10.87 -1.00 -8.60
CA TRP A 81 10.22 -1.94 -7.68
C TRP A 81 10.84 -3.33 -7.83
N ALA A 82 11.49 -3.81 -6.77
CA ALA A 82 11.86 -5.21 -6.60
C ALA A 82 10.59 -6.05 -6.45
N LYS A 83 10.55 -7.21 -7.10
CA LYS A 83 9.37 -8.09 -7.15
C LYS A 83 9.68 -9.44 -6.54
N THR A 84 8.86 -9.87 -5.60
CA THR A 84 8.92 -11.21 -5.01
C THR A 84 7.62 -11.93 -5.31
N MET A 85 7.70 -13.15 -5.83
CA MET A 85 6.53 -14.01 -6.04
C MET A 85 6.81 -15.39 -5.48
N LEU A 86 5.91 -15.86 -4.61
CA LEU A 86 6.02 -17.16 -3.95
C LEU A 86 4.68 -17.88 -4.10
N GLU A 87 4.74 -19.17 -4.37
CA GLU A 87 3.57 -20.06 -4.32
C GLU A 87 3.84 -21.15 -3.28
N PHE A 88 2.90 -21.32 -2.35
CA PHE A 88 3.02 -22.30 -1.26
C PHE A 88 1.63 -22.72 -0.77
N GLU A 89 1.55 -23.82 -0.01
CA GLU A 89 0.30 -24.30 0.59
C GLU A 89 0.29 -23.99 2.10
N LEU A 90 -0.85 -23.58 2.65
CA LEU A 90 -1.01 -23.47 4.10
C LEU A 90 -1.26 -24.86 4.69
N GLU A 91 -0.53 -25.20 5.76
CA GLU A 91 -0.78 -26.41 6.51
C GLU A 91 -2.15 -26.33 7.22
N ASN A 92 -2.94 -27.39 7.11
CA ASN A 92 -4.13 -27.56 7.94
C ASN A 92 -3.67 -27.88 9.37
N GLN A 93 -4.05 -27.04 10.33
CA GLN A 93 -3.91 -27.35 11.76
C GLN A 93 -4.94 -28.36 12.21
#